data_AF-A0A444JZX5-F1
#
_entry.id   AF-A0A444JZX5-F1
#
_cell.length_a   1.000
_cell.length_b   1.000
_cell.length_c   1.000
_cell.angle_alpha   90.00
_cell.angle_beta   90.00
_cell.angle_gamma   90.00
#
_symmetry.space_group_name_H-M   'P 1'
#
loop_
_entity.id
_entity.type
_entity.pdbx_description
1 polymer ?
#
loop_
_entity_poly.entity_id
_entity_poly.type
_entity_poly.pdbx_seq_one_letter_code
_entity_poly.pdbx_strand_id
1 'polypeptide(L)'
;PMPFVNGIKAARERVVARNDDDRTTFLRKRGFSKGETTKIIDAVLTDEGHPPGSVFDFVQGITRVARDKQHQDVRLEMEGKAKKLLDLVH
;
A
#
# COMPACT_ATOMS: atom_id res chain seq x y z
N PRO A 1 2.58 -8.93 -23.23
CA PRO A 1 3.02 -8.33 -21.92
C PRO A 1 2.57 -6.87 -21.64
N MET A 2 1.85 -6.18 -22.53
CA MET A 2 1.29 -4.82 -22.29
C MET A 2 0.36 -4.67 -21.06
N PRO A 3 -0.51 -5.65 -20.70
CA PRO A 3 -1.51 -5.44 -19.64
C PRO A 3 -0.91 -5.18 -18.26
N PHE A 4 0.18 -5.88 -17.89
CA PHE A 4 0.81 -5.71 -16.57
C PHE A 4 1.43 -4.32 -16.41
N VAL A 5 2.20 -3.87 -17.40
CA VAL A 5 2.83 -2.55 -17.38
C VAL A 5 1.79 -1.44 -17.33
N ASN A 6 0.67 -1.60 -18.05
CA ASN A 6 -0.43 -0.65 -18.00
C ASN A 6 -1.09 -0.59 -16.62
N GLY A 7 -1.29 -1.73 -15.95
CA GLY A 7 -1.80 -1.77 -14.57
C GLY A 7 -0.89 -1.05 -13.58
N ILE A 8 0.43 -1.22 -13.69
CA ILE A 8 1.39 -0.49 -12.84
C ILE A 8 1.32 1.02 -13.09
N LYS A 9 1.26 1.45 -14.35
CA LYS A 9 1.11 2.88 -14.69
C LYS A 9 -0.17 3.45 -14.11
N ALA A 10 -1.29 2.77 -14.31
CA ALA A 10 -2.58 3.19 -13.80
C ALA A 10 -2.58 3.26 -12.25
N ALA A 11 -1.94 2.30 -11.56
CA ALA A 11 -1.81 2.33 -10.10
C ALA A 11 -0.98 3.51 -9.58
N ARG A 12 0.06 3.93 -10.31
CA ARG A 12 0.87 5.11 -9.99
C ARG A 12 0.10 6.41 -10.20
N GLU A 13 -0.70 6.49 -11.25
CA GLU A 13 -1.51 7.67 -11.58
C GLU A 13 -2.76 7.80 -10.68
N ARG A 14 -3.24 6.69 -10.11
CA ARG A 14 -4.42 6.67 -9.24
C ARG A 14 -4.11 7.23 -7.85
N VAL A 15 -4.18 8.55 -7.71
CA VAL A 15 -4.11 9.24 -6.41
C VAL A 15 -5.37 8.96 -5.59
N VAL A 16 -5.18 8.48 -4.36
CA VAL A 16 -6.25 8.10 -3.42
C VAL A 16 -6.14 8.75 -2.05
N ALA A 17 -5.02 9.45 -1.77
CA ALA A 17 -4.84 10.24 -0.56
C ALA A 17 -4.06 11.52 -0.85
N ARG A 18 -4.53 12.66 -0.33
CA ARG A 18 -3.88 13.98 -0.53
C ARG A 18 -3.33 14.56 0.76
N ASN A 19 -3.83 14.12 1.91
CA ASN A 19 -3.39 14.56 3.24
C ASN A 19 -3.28 13.38 4.22
N ASP A 20 -2.84 13.63 5.44
CA ASP A 20 -2.58 12.59 6.45
C ASP A 20 -3.84 11.87 6.95
N ASP A 21 -4.97 12.59 6.99
CA ASP A 21 -6.26 11.98 7.33
C ASP A 21 -6.70 11.01 6.24
N ASP A 22 -6.58 11.40 4.97
CA ASP A 22 -6.89 10.51 3.83
C ASP A 22 -6.05 9.24 3.89
N ARG A 23 -4.73 9.36 4.16
CA ARG A 23 -3.81 8.20 4.25
C ARG A 23 -4.23 7.25 5.35
N THR A 24 -4.52 7.80 6.52
CA THR A 24 -4.97 7.04 7.67
C THR A 24 -6.30 6.36 7.37
N THR A 25 -7.30 7.13 6.95
CA THR A 25 -8.64 6.63 6.61
C THR A 25 -8.59 5.56 5.52
N PHE A 26 -7.74 5.72 4.50
CA PHE A 26 -7.58 4.77 3.40
C PHE A 26 -7.13 3.39 3.90
N LEU A 27 -6.15 3.34 4.80
CA LEU A 27 -5.64 2.10 5.38
C LEU A 27 -6.60 1.52 6.44
N ARG A 28 -7.18 2.36 7.29
CA ARG A 28 -8.11 1.90 8.35
C ARG A 28 -9.36 1.25 7.77
N LYS A 29 -9.93 1.79 6.68
CA LYS A 29 -11.05 1.18 5.93
C LYS A 29 -10.72 -0.18 5.32
N ARG A 30 -9.44 -0.53 5.20
CA ARG A 30 -8.95 -1.80 4.64
C ARG A 30 -8.48 -2.79 5.70
N GLY A 31 -8.85 -2.52 6.97
CA GLY A 31 -8.60 -3.44 8.08
C GLY A 31 -7.16 -3.44 8.57
N PHE A 32 -6.42 -2.34 8.39
CA PHE A 32 -5.14 -2.14 9.06
C PHE A 32 -5.34 -1.53 10.44
N SER A 33 -4.58 -2.01 11.42
CA SER A 33 -4.55 -1.40 12.76
C SER A 33 -3.91 0.00 12.72
N LYS A 34 -4.11 0.82 13.75
CA LYS A 34 -3.49 2.16 13.83
C LYS A 34 -1.96 2.07 13.76
N GLY A 35 -1.37 1.10 14.47
CA GLY A 35 0.07 0.87 14.46
C GLY A 35 0.59 0.43 13.09
N GLU A 36 -0.16 -0.41 12.37
CA GLU A 36 0.21 -0.79 11.00
C GLU A 36 0.06 0.37 10.02
N THR A 37 -0.97 1.19 10.16
CA THR A 37 -1.14 2.40 9.36
C THR A 37 0.08 3.31 9.47
N THR A 38 0.53 3.63 10.69
CA THR A 38 1.73 4.45 10.90
C THR A 38 2.96 3.80 10.26
N LYS A 39 3.21 2.51 10.51
CA LYS A 39 4.35 1.79 9.93
C LYS A 39 4.36 1.80 8.40
N ILE A 40 3.20 1.64 7.77
CA ILE A 40 3.07 1.65 6.31
C ILE A 40 3.40 3.04 5.75
N ILE A 41 2.89 4.10 6.38
CA ILE A 41 3.15 5.48 5.95
C ILE A 41 4.65 5.80 6.10
N ASP A 42 5.24 5.47 7.26
CA ASP A 42 6.65 5.71 7.55
C ASP A 42 7.57 4.93 6.60
N ALA A 43 7.20 3.68 6.28
CA ALA A 43 7.96 2.85 5.35
C ALA A 43 8.04 3.50 3.95
N VAL A 44 6.92 4.00 3.42
CA VAL A 44 6.92 4.69 2.12
C VAL A 44 7.70 6.00 2.21
N LEU A 45 7.50 6.78 3.26
CA LEU A 45 8.24 8.03 3.46
C LEU A 45 9.76 7.81 3.49
N THR A 46 10.19 6.75 4.16
CA THR A 46 11.62 6.41 4.32
C THR A 46 12.20 5.89 3.01
N ASP A 47 11.50 4.99 2.31
CA ASP A 47 12.02 4.30 1.14
C ASP A 47 11.88 5.14 -0.15
N GLU A 48 10.82 5.93 -0.30
CA GLU A 48 10.49 6.70 -1.51
C GLU A 48 10.70 8.21 -1.36
N GLY A 49 10.96 8.70 -0.14
CA GLY A 49 11.19 10.13 0.14
C GLY A 49 9.94 11.00 0.15
N HIS A 50 8.75 10.41 0.04
CA HIS A 50 7.45 11.11 0.13
C HIS A 50 6.40 10.22 0.80
N PRO A 51 5.38 10.79 1.46
CA PRO A 51 4.30 9.99 2.01
C PRO A 51 3.44 9.37 0.89
N PRO A 52 2.71 8.27 1.16
CA PRO A 52 1.93 7.59 0.14
C PRO A 52 0.78 8.46 -0.34
N GLY A 53 0.58 8.53 -1.66
CA GLY A 53 -0.53 9.25 -2.28
C GLY A 53 -1.26 8.43 -3.35
N SER A 54 -0.54 7.57 -4.07
CA SER A 54 -1.07 6.69 -5.10
C SER A 54 -1.40 5.29 -4.58
N VAL A 55 -2.23 4.55 -5.32
CA VAL A 55 -2.45 3.11 -5.04
C VAL A 55 -1.13 2.35 -5.02
N PHE A 56 -0.23 2.66 -5.95
CA PHE A 56 1.09 2.03 -6.02
C PHE A 56 1.91 2.26 -4.75
N ASP A 57 1.92 3.48 -4.20
CA ASP A 57 2.67 3.80 -2.97
C ASP A 57 2.16 2.98 -1.78
N PHE A 58 0.83 2.86 -1.63
CA PHE A 58 0.25 2.04 -0.57
C PHE A 58 0.59 0.55 -0.73
N VAL A 59 0.60 0.03 -1.97
CA VAL A 59 1.03 -1.35 -2.26
C VAL A 59 2.49 -1.56 -1.86
N GLN A 60 3.39 -0.62 -2.17
CA GLN A 60 4.79 -0.69 -1.77
C GLN A 60 4.93 -0.69 -0.25
N GLY A 61 4.27 0.24 0.44
CA GLY A 61 4.31 0.34 1.91
C GLY A 61 3.79 -0.90 2.61
N ILE A 62 2.65 -1.45 2.18
CA ILE A 62 2.09 -2.69 2.75
C ILE A 62 3.07 -3.85 2.53
N THR A 63 3.61 -4.00 1.33
CA THR A 63 4.55 -5.09 0.99
C THR A 63 5.86 -4.94 1.78
N ARG A 64 6.35 -3.72 1.95
CA ARG A 64 7.55 -3.42 2.75
C ARG A 64 7.37 -3.83 4.21
N VAL A 65 6.22 -3.52 4.82
CA VAL A 65 5.92 -3.92 6.21
C VAL A 65 5.65 -5.43 6.33
N ALA A 66 5.05 -6.05 5.30
CA ALA A 66 4.78 -7.49 5.29
C ALA A 66 6.07 -8.32 5.37
N ARG A 67 7.16 -7.86 4.73
CA ARG A 67 8.48 -8.51 4.76
C ARG A 67 9.05 -8.68 6.16
N ASP A 68 8.68 -7.80 7.10
CA ASP A 68 9.17 -7.83 8.48
C ASP A 68 8.33 -8.74 9.40
N LYS A 69 7.25 -9.35 8.89
CA LYS A 69 6.41 -10.26 9.67
C LYS A 69 7.08 -11.64 9.78
N GLN A 70 7.35 -12.07 11.01
CA GLN A 70 7.90 -13.39 11.29
C GLN A 70 6.93 -14.53 10.96
N HIS A 71 5.63 -14.33 11.25
CA HIS A 71 4.60 -15.33 11.00
C HIS A 71 4.10 -15.24 9.54
N GLN A 72 4.17 -16.37 8.84
CA GLN A 72 3.91 -16.44 7.39
C GLN A 72 2.45 -16.14 7.02
N ASP A 73 1.51 -16.59 7.82
CA ASP A 73 0.08 -16.30 7.67
C ASP A 73 -0.20 -14.79 7.71
N VAL A 74 0.40 -14.08 8.67
CA VAL A 74 0.27 -12.62 8.78
C VAL A 74 0.89 -11.91 7.58
N ARG A 75 2.06 -12.38 7.12
CA ARG A 75 2.69 -11.86 5.89
C ARG A 75 1.76 -12.03 4.69
N LEU A 76 1.22 -13.23 4.49
CA LEU A 76 0.34 -13.56 3.36
C LEU A 76 -0.96 -12.75 3.40
N GLU A 77 -1.52 -12.49 4.58
CA GLU A 77 -2.70 -11.63 4.70
C GLU A 77 -2.41 -10.20 4.24
N MET A 78 -1.28 -9.64 4.64
CA MET A 78 -0.86 -8.30 4.22
C MET A 78 -0.58 -8.22 2.72
N GLU A 79 0.17 -9.17 2.16
CA GLU A 79 0.43 -9.27 0.73
C GLU A 79 -0.87 -9.45 -0.07
N GLY A 80 -1.83 -10.21 0.46
CA GLY A 80 -3.16 -10.36 -0.10
C GLY A 80 -3.95 -9.04 -0.14
N LYS A 81 -3.87 -8.23 0.91
CA LYS A 81 -4.47 -6.87 0.93
C LYS A 81 -3.80 -5.97 -0.11
N ALA A 82 -2.47 -6.01 -0.23
CA ALA A 82 -1.74 -5.24 -1.24
C ALA A 82 -2.12 -5.66 -2.68
N LYS A 83 -2.19 -6.96 -2.95
CA LYS A 83 -2.62 -7.49 -4.25
C LYS A 83 -4.02 -7.00 -4.62
N LYS A 84 -4.98 -7.09 -3.70
CA LYS A 84 -6.35 -6.58 -3.93
C LYS A 84 -6.37 -5.10 -4.30
N LEU A 85 -5.45 -4.28 -3.78
CA LEU A 85 -5.36 -2.87 -4.18
C LEU A 85 -4.86 -2.70 -5.60
N LEU A 86 -3.87 -3.48 -6.00
CA LEU A 86 -3.33 -3.44 -7.34
C LEU A 86 -4.37 -3.92 -8.37
N ASP A 87 -5.10 -4.99 -8.04
CA ASP A 87 -6.15 -5.58 -8.89
C ASP A 87 -7.33 -4.61 -9.13
N LEU A 88 -7.59 -3.64 -8.23
CA LEU A 88 -8.64 -2.62 -8.42
C LEU A 88 -8.33 -1.59 -9.51
N VAL A 89 -7.08 -1.54 -9.98
CA VAL A 89 -6.62 -0.59 -10.98
C VAL A 89 -6.23 -1.31 -12.28
N HIS A 90 -6.33 -2.65 -12.30
CA HIS A 90 -5.99 -3.48 -13.44
C HIS A 90 -7.18 -3.74 -14.37
#